data_AF-A0ABD3A2U0-F1
#
_entry.id   AF-A0ABD3A2U0-F1
#
_cell.length_a   1.000
_cell.length_b   1.000
_cell.length_c   1.000
_cell.angle_alpha   90.00
_cell.angle_beta   90.00
_cell.angle_gamma   90.00
#
_symmetry.space_group_name_H-M   'P 1'
#
loop_
_entity.id
_entity.type
_entity.pdbx_description
1 polymer ?
#
loop_
_entity_poly.entity_id
_entity_poly.type
_entity_poly.pdbx_seq_one_letter_code
_entity_poly.pdbx_strand_id
1 'polypeptide(L)'
;MALRNLVQLGAVTPQNDFYELTLEGWELLKLGIEPWLGKIILRCFHHCLGKEGLVLAAVMANSSSIFCRVGTEENKIKSDRLKVQFCHQSGDVFTLLAVYKEWEAVPCDRKNIWFWENSINAKSMCRCLEGVQELDSCLPNELSIIIPSYWRWNPKILTEHDETLRSIILSAFAENVAMYSGYDHLGYEVALTGKHIQIHPSCSYLFLIQDLVG
;
A
#
# COMPACT_ATOMS: atom_id res chain seq x y z
N MET A 1 16.41 1.53 17.40
CA MET A 1 15.24 1.22 16.55
C MET A 1 15.64 1.46 15.10
N ALA A 2 15.44 2.65 14.52
CA ALA A 2 15.74 3.01 13.11
C ALA A 2 16.86 2.25 12.38
N LEU A 3 18.07 2.15 12.94
CA LEU A 3 19.19 1.42 12.30
C LEU A 3 18.88 -0.07 12.03
N ARG A 4 18.16 -0.74 12.93
CA ARG A 4 17.68 -2.12 12.75
C ARG A 4 16.68 -2.21 11.60
N ASN A 5 15.81 -1.21 11.48
CA ASN A 5 14.86 -1.09 10.37
C ASN A 5 15.58 -0.92 9.02
N LEU A 6 16.66 -0.12 8.97
CA LEU A 6 17.49 0.02 7.77
C LEU A 6 18.21 -1.28 7.39
N VAL A 7 18.71 -2.06 8.36
CA VAL A 7 19.25 -3.41 8.10
C VAL A 7 18.18 -4.34 7.55
N GLN A 8 16.99 -4.36 8.16
CA GLN A 8 15.89 -5.25 7.74
C GLN A 8 15.30 -4.85 6.37
N LEU A 9 15.33 -3.57 6.03
CA LEU A 9 15.02 -3.09 4.68
C LEU A 9 16.12 -3.43 3.67
N GLY A 10 17.34 -3.78 4.11
CA GLY A 10 18.47 -4.07 3.24
C GLY A 10 19.26 -2.84 2.81
N ALA A 11 18.98 -1.67 3.40
CA ALA A 11 19.63 -0.40 3.07
C ALA A 11 21.06 -0.29 3.64
N VAL A 12 21.34 -0.97 4.75
CA VAL A 12 22.70 -1.03 5.34
C VAL A 12 23.08 -2.45 5.75
N THR A 13 24.36 -2.78 5.64
CA THR A 13 24.95 -4.02 6.16
C THR A 13 25.89 -3.71 7.33
N PRO A 14 25.82 -4.47 8.44
CA PRO A 14 26.79 -4.33 9.53
C PRO A 14 28.16 -4.87 9.09
N GLN A 15 29.22 -4.10 9.34
CA GLN A 15 30.60 -4.42 8.98
C GLN A 15 31.52 -4.06 10.16
N ASN A 16 31.96 -5.09 10.89
CA ASN A 16 32.62 -4.95 12.20
C ASN A 16 31.77 -4.08 13.16
N ASP A 17 32.31 -2.97 13.67
CA ASP A 17 31.63 -2.04 14.58
C ASP A 17 30.82 -0.94 13.86
N PHE A 18 30.76 -0.95 12.53
CA PHE A 18 30.13 0.09 11.70
C PHE A 18 29.04 -0.47 10.77
N TYR A 19 28.39 0.41 10.03
CA TYR A 19 27.34 0.07 9.07
C TYR A 19 27.63 0.76 7.73
N GLU A 20 27.60 0.01 6.64
CA GLU A 20 27.85 0.51 5.29
C GLU A 20 26.57 0.49 4.46
N LEU A 21 26.37 1.51 3.62
CA LEU A 21 25.23 1.60 2.70
C LEU A 21 25.37 0.56 1.57
N THR A 22 24.32 -0.24 1.37
CA THR A 22 24.21 -1.13 0.21
C THR A 22 23.88 -0.33 -1.04
N LEU A 23 23.92 -0.94 -2.22
CA LEU A 23 23.45 -0.31 -3.47
C LEU A 23 21.99 0.16 -3.34
N GLU A 24 21.11 -0.71 -2.84
CA GLU A 24 19.70 -0.36 -2.54
C GLU A 24 19.64 0.78 -1.50
N GLY A 25 20.53 0.80 -0.51
CA GLY A 25 20.66 1.91 0.44
C GLY A 25 21.00 3.26 -0.19
N TRP A 26 21.90 3.28 -1.18
CA TRP A 26 22.23 4.48 -1.95
C TRP A 26 21.08 4.94 -2.84
N GLU A 27 20.34 4.00 -3.45
CA GLU A 27 19.13 4.31 -4.23
C GLU A 27 18.03 4.90 -3.34
N LEU A 28 17.78 4.31 -2.17
CA LEU A 28 16.84 4.81 -1.17
C LEU A 28 17.22 6.20 -0.65
N LEU A 29 18.51 6.45 -0.41
CA LEU A 29 19.02 7.74 0.06
C LEU A 29 18.78 8.84 -0.98
N LYS A 30 18.99 8.56 -2.27
CA LYS A 30 18.72 9.50 -3.37
C LYS A 30 17.23 9.84 -3.52
N LEU A 31 16.34 8.87 -3.31
CA LEU A 31 14.89 9.10 -3.42
C LEU A 31 14.35 10.08 -2.36
N GLY A 32 15.04 10.26 -1.22
CA GLY A 32 14.66 11.25 -0.19
C GLY A 32 13.35 10.97 0.56
N ILE A 33 12.72 9.81 0.34
CA ILE A 33 11.45 9.39 0.95
C ILE A 33 11.65 8.35 2.06
N GLU A 34 10.57 8.00 2.75
CA GLU A 34 10.53 6.87 3.69
C GLU A 34 11.15 5.60 3.07
N PRO A 35 12.21 4.99 3.67
CA PRO A 35 12.95 3.89 3.04
C PRO A 35 12.11 2.66 2.67
N TRP A 36 10.98 2.41 3.34
CA TRP A 36 10.07 1.34 2.98
C TRP A 36 9.22 1.65 1.74
N LEU A 37 8.86 2.92 1.50
CA LEU A 37 8.21 3.37 0.25
C LEU A 37 9.17 3.20 -0.93
N GLY A 38 10.41 3.69 -0.75
CA GLY A 38 11.46 3.53 -1.77
C GLY A 38 11.70 2.06 -2.11
N LYS A 39 11.72 1.17 -1.11
CA LYS A 39 11.90 -0.28 -1.34
C LYS A 39 10.78 -0.87 -2.17
N ILE A 40 9.52 -0.47 -1.93
CA ILE A 40 8.38 -0.89 -2.76
C ILE A 40 8.60 -0.44 -4.21
N ILE A 41 8.97 0.82 -4.45
CA ILE A 41 9.20 1.36 -5.81
C ILE A 41 10.33 0.62 -6.52
N LEU A 42 11.52 0.53 -5.89
CA LEU A 42 12.70 -0.13 -6.46
C LEU A 42 12.44 -1.60 -6.79
N ARG A 43 11.84 -2.36 -5.86
CA ARG A 43 11.54 -3.77 -6.06
C ARG A 43 10.44 -3.97 -7.10
N CYS A 44 9.40 -3.13 -7.12
CA CYS A 44 8.39 -3.17 -8.18
C CYS A 44 9.00 -2.88 -9.55
N PHE A 45 9.89 -1.89 -9.67
CA PHE A 45 10.62 -1.60 -10.91
C PHE A 45 11.46 -2.81 -11.39
N HIS A 46 12.22 -3.45 -10.50
CA HIS A 46 12.98 -4.66 -10.83
C HIS A 46 12.11 -5.85 -11.28
N HIS A 47 10.85 -5.92 -10.82
CA HIS A 47 9.85 -6.88 -11.30
C HIS A 47 8.98 -6.35 -12.48
N CYS A 48 9.38 -5.26 -13.12
CA CYS A 48 8.68 -4.58 -14.23
C CYS A 48 7.25 -4.08 -13.91
N LEU A 49 6.93 -3.89 -12.63
CA LEU A 49 5.66 -3.41 -12.06
C LEU A 49 5.77 -1.95 -11.59
N GLY A 50 6.49 -1.10 -12.33
CA GLY A 50 6.80 0.27 -11.90
C GLY A 50 5.56 1.13 -11.62
N LYS A 51 4.52 1.01 -12.46
CA LYS A 51 3.24 1.72 -12.31
C LYS A 51 2.55 1.35 -10.99
N GLU A 52 2.49 0.06 -10.70
CA GLU A 52 1.99 -0.48 -9.44
C GLU A 52 2.82 0.02 -8.25
N GLY A 53 4.15 0.03 -8.36
CA GLY A 53 5.07 0.47 -7.31
C GLY A 53 4.88 1.94 -6.91
N LEU A 54 4.78 2.85 -7.88
CA LEU A 54 4.48 4.27 -7.64
C LEU A 54 3.14 4.45 -6.92
N VAL A 55 2.09 3.82 -7.45
CA VAL A 55 0.74 4.01 -6.89
C VAL A 55 0.64 3.36 -5.51
N LEU A 56 1.23 2.17 -5.30
CA LEU A 56 1.33 1.52 -3.99
C LEU A 56 1.97 2.45 -2.96
N ALA A 57 3.13 3.05 -3.28
CA ALA A 57 3.78 3.99 -2.39
C ALA A 57 2.85 5.16 -2.01
N ALA A 58 2.22 5.79 -3.00
CA ALA A 58 1.36 6.95 -2.79
C ALA A 58 0.06 6.63 -2.02
N VAL A 59 -0.60 5.49 -2.28
CA VAL A 59 -1.82 5.09 -1.55
C VAL A 59 -1.52 4.56 -0.16
N MET A 60 -0.37 3.89 0.06
CA MET A 60 0.03 3.43 1.39
C MET A 60 0.34 4.61 2.31
N ALA A 61 1.02 5.64 1.79
CA ALA A 61 1.29 6.89 2.53
C ALA A 61 0.02 7.66 2.94
N ASN A 62 -1.09 7.50 2.21
CA ASN A 62 -2.38 8.16 2.49
C ASN A 62 -3.46 7.20 3.05
N SER A 63 -3.10 5.94 3.29
CA SER A 63 -4.02 4.79 3.44
C SER A 63 -5.15 4.96 4.44
N SER A 64 -4.89 5.59 5.58
CA SER A 64 -5.87 5.84 6.66
C SER A 64 -6.99 6.81 6.30
N SER A 65 -6.91 7.48 5.15
CA SER A 65 -7.75 8.65 4.82
C SER A 65 -8.48 8.58 3.47
N ILE A 66 -8.26 7.52 2.68
CA ILE A 66 -8.81 7.38 1.32
C ILE A 66 -10.32 7.09 1.33
N PHE A 67 -10.80 6.23 2.25
CA PHE A 67 -12.23 5.99 2.43
C PHE A 67 -12.86 7.05 3.35
N CYS A 68 -14.00 7.62 2.94
CA CYS A 68 -14.69 8.71 3.61
C CYS A 68 -15.81 8.19 4.52
N ARG A 69 -15.46 7.76 5.74
CA ARG A 69 -16.40 7.21 6.74
C ARG A 69 -16.84 8.28 7.76
N VAL A 70 -17.66 9.23 7.32
CA VAL A 70 -18.07 10.41 8.13
C VAL A 70 -19.59 10.61 8.21
N GLY A 71 -20.04 11.38 9.21
CA GLY A 71 -21.46 11.74 9.39
C GLY A 71 -22.23 10.82 10.35
N THR A 72 -23.53 10.64 10.10
CA THR A 72 -24.43 9.74 10.84
C THR A 72 -23.99 8.28 10.72
N GLU A 73 -24.45 7.40 11.61
CA GLU A 73 -24.10 5.97 11.50
C GLU A 73 -24.67 5.35 10.21
N GLU A 74 -25.83 5.80 9.73
CA GLU A 74 -26.38 5.43 8.42
C GLU A 74 -25.42 5.79 7.27
N ASN A 75 -24.81 6.98 7.29
CA ASN A 75 -23.82 7.39 6.29
C ASN A 75 -22.54 6.55 6.39
N LYS A 76 -22.12 6.16 7.60
CA LYS A 76 -20.98 5.26 7.78
C LYS A 76 -21.28 3.87 7.25
N ILE A 77 -22.43 3.28 7.58
CA ILE A 77 -22.90 2.00 7.04
C ILE A 77 -23.01 2.04 5.51
N LYS A 78 -23.45 3.16 4.93
CA LYS A 78 -23.44 3.37 3.47
C LYS A 78 -22.01 3.38 2.89
N SER A 79 -21.08 4.10 3.53
CA SER A 79 -19.66 4.14 3.14
C SER A 79 -19.00 2.77 3.24
N ASP A 80 -19.29 2.03 4.32
CA ASP A 80 -18.81 0.66 4.55
C ASP A 80 -19.31 -0.31 3.45
N ARG A 81 -20.60 -0.23 3.08
CA ARG A 81 -21.15 -0.98 1.93
C ARG A 81 -20.51 -0.60 0.59
N LEU A 82 -20.21 0.68 0.38
CA LEU A 82 -19.54 1.18 -0.83
C LEU A 82 -18.06 0.79 -0.90
N LYS A 83 -17.42 0.45 0.23
CA LYS A 83 -16.06 -0.12 0.26
C LYS A 83 -16.03 -1.55 -0.29
N VAL A 84 -17.07 -2.36 -0.05
CA VAL A 84 -17.11 -3.81 -0.38
C VAL A 84 -16.70 -4.09 -1.83
N GLN A 85 -17.22 -3.32 -2.80
CA GLN A 85 -16.92 -3.53 -4.23
C GLN A 85 -15.42 -3.41 -4.60
N PHE A 86 -14.61 -2.77 -3.76
CA PHE A 86 -13.17 -2.61 -3.95
C PHE A 86 -12.35 -3.62 -3.15
N CYS A 87 -12.94 -4.36 -2.21
CA CYS A 87 -12.22 -5.23 -1.29
C CYS A 87 -11.52 -6.37 -2.03
N HIS A 88 -10.18 -6.34 -2.05
CA HIS A 88 -9.39 -7.38 -2.69
C HIS A 88 -9.01 -8.49 -1.70
N GLN A 89 -9.05 -9.75 -2.15
CA GLN A 89 -8.70 -10.92 -1.34
C GLN A 89 -7.28 -10.86 -0.72
N SER A 90 -6.34 -10.16 -1.36
CA SER A 90 -4.98 -9.93 -0.85
C SER A 90 -4.87 -8.80 0.20
N GLY A 91 -5.99 -8.26 0.70
CA GLY A 91 -6.04 -7.30 1.81
C GLY A 91 -6.04 -5.82 1.43
N ASP A 92 -6.13 -4.94 2.43
CA ASP A 92 -6.39 -3.49 2.26
C ASP A 92 -5.42 -2.76 1.33
N VAL A 93 -4.15 -3.16 1.25
CA VAL A 93 -3.18 -2.53 0.35
C VAL A 93 -3.59 -2.72 -1.11
N PHE A 94 -4.09 -3.91 -1.47
CA PHE A 94 -4.61 -4.18 -2.81
C PHE A 94 -5.99 -3.54 -3.03
N THR A 95 -6.84 -3.46 -1.99
CA THR A 95 -8.09 -2.66 -2.04
C THR A 95 -7.82 -1.21 -2.40
N LEU A 96 -6.81 -0.58 -1.80
CA LEU A 96 -6.42 0.81 -2.09
C LEU A 96 -5.80 0.96 -3.49
N LEU A 97 -5.02 -0.03 -3.95
CA LEU A 97 -4.49 -0.06 -5.31
C LEU A 97 -5.61 -0.18 -6.36
N ALA A 98 -6.66 -0.98 -6.07
CA ALA A 98 -7.86 -1.09 -6.90
C ALA A 98 -8.64 0.23 -6.96
N VAL A 99 -8.88 0.89 -5.81
CA VAL A 99 -9.54 2.21 -5.74
C VAL A 99 -8.83 3.23 -6.62
N TYR A 100 -7.49 3.31 -6.56
CA TYR A 100 -6.75 4.24 -7.42
C TYR A 100 -6.83 3.87 -8.89
N LYS A 101 -6.66 2.58 -9.23
CA LYS A 101 -6.70 2.12 -10.63
C LYS A 101 -8.07 2.37 -11.28
N GLU A 102 -9.17 2.12 -10.56
CA GLU A 102 -10.51 2.41 -11.07
C GLU A 102 -10.76 3.92 -11.19
N TRP A 103 -10.36 4.72 -10.19
CA TRP A 103 -10.44 6.19 -10.25
C TRP A 103 -9.61 6.80 -11.39
N GLU A 104 -8.43 6.26 -11.67
CA GLU A 104 -7.56 6.75 -12.74
C GLU A 104 -8.28 6.70 -14.09
N ALA A 105 -9.00 5.60 -14.35
CA ALA A 105 -9.77 5.34 -15.57
C ALA A 105 -11.11 6.10 -15.68
N VAL A 106 -11.55 6.83 -14.66
CA VAL A 106 -12.78 7.64 -14.72
C VAL A 106 -12.55 8.88 -15.61
N PRO A 107 -13.45 9.20 -16.56
CA PRO A 107 -13.40 10.44 -17.33
C PRO A 107 -13.34 11.70 -16.43
N CYS A 108 -12.52 12.69 -16.81
CA CYS A 108 -12.19 13.84 -15.95
C CYS A 108 -13.41 14.65 -15.46
N ASP A 109 -14.43 14.77 -16.31
CA ASP A 109 -15.72 15.40 -16.00
C ASP A 109 -16.50 14.65 -14.91
N ARG A 110 -16.33 13.33 -14.79
CA ARG A 110 -17.02 12.48 -13.82
C ARG A 110 -16.23 12.21 -12.53
N LYS A 111 -14.92 12.51 -12.47
CA LYS A 111 -14.08 12.20 -11.29
C LYS A 111 -14.62 12.79 -9.99
N ASN A 112 -15.18 14.01 -10.02
CA ASN A 112 -15.79 14.64 -8.86
C ASN A 112 -17.06 13.92 -8.38
N ILE A 113 -17.88 13.39 -9.31
CA ILE A 113 -19.10 12.64 -8.98
C ILE A 113 -18.73 11.27 -8.40
N TRP A 114 -17.77 10.59 -9.03
CA TRP A 114 -17.29 9.26 -8.62
C TRP A 114 -16.79 9.23 -7.17
N PHE A 115 -16.13 10.28 -6.68
CA PHE A 115 -15.73 10.39 -5.27
C PHE A 115 -16.92 10.32 -4.31
N TRP A 116 -18.03 11.02 -4.61
CA TRP A 116 -19.24 11.00 -3.78
C TRP A 116 -20.00 9.68 -3.90
N GLU A 117 -20.12 9.13 -5.11
CA GLU A 117 -20.81 7.86 -5.37
C GLU A 117 -20.16 6.69 -4.62
N ASN A 118 -18.83 6.69 -4.49
CA ASN A 118 -18.05 5.60 -3.90
C ASN A 118 -17.54 5.89 -2.48
N SER A 119 -17.96 7.03 -1.88
CA SER A 119 -17.48 7.47 -0.55
C SER A 119 -15.95 7.53 -0.42
N ILE A 120 -15.29 8.09 -1.44
CA ILE A 120 -13.84 8.28 -1.49
C ILE A 120 -13.47 9.75 -1.21
N ASN A 121 -12.44 9.96 -0.41
CA ASN A 121 -11.93 11.28 -0.04
C ASN A 121 -11.11 11.89 -1.19
N ALA A 122 -11.73 12.80 -1.94
CA ALA A 122 -11.11 13.52 -3.04
C ALA A 122 -9.73 14.12 -2.68
N LYS A 123 -9.59 14.72 -1.49
CA LYS A 123 -8.33 15.38 -1.07
C LYS A 123 -7.19 14.37 -0.87
N SER A 124 -7.49 13.17 -0.36
CA SER A 124 -6.49 12.12 -0.22
C SER A 124 -6.13 11.48 -1.57
N MET A 125 -7.09 11.38 -2.49
CA MET A 125 -6.81 10.91 -3.86
C MET A 125 -5.99 11.91 -4.68
N CYS A 126 -6.23 13.22 -4.53
CA CYS A 126 -5.34 14.24 -5.12
C CYS A 126 -3.90 14.11 -4.61
N ARG A 127 -3.70 13.94 -3.29
CA ARG A 127 -2.37 13.68 -2.71
C ARG A 127 -1.71 12.41 -3.24
N CYS A 128 -2.49 11.36 -3.52
CA CYS A 128 -1.96 10.15 -4.15
C CYS A 128 -1.51 10.44 -5.60
N LEU A 129 -2.25 11.26 -6.36
CA LEU A 129 -1.84 11.68 -7.70
C LEU A 129 -0.59 12.57 -7.67
N GLU A 130 -0.58 13.58 -6.80
CA GLU A 130 0.54 14.50 -6.58
C GLU A 130 1.82 13.72 -6.27
N GLY A 131 1.79 12.78 -5.30
CA GLY A 131 2.93 11.94 -4.95
C GLY A 131 3.37 10.97 -6.07
N VAL A 132 2.44 10.43 -6.87
CA VAL A 132 2.80 9.63 -8.06
C VAL A 132 3.53 10.50 -9.09
N GLN A 133 3.05 11.71 -9.35
CA GLN A 133 3.64 12.64 -10.33
C GLN A 133 5.01 13.17 -9.89
N GLU A 134 5.18 13.45 -8.59
CA GLU A 134 6.47 13.84 -7.99
C GLU A 134 7.51 12.73 -8.13
N LEU A 135 7.16 11.49 -7.78
CA LEU A 135 8.06 10.34 -7.89
C LEU A 135 8.40 10.00 -9.35
N ASP A 136 7.42 10.02 -10.27
CA ASP A 136 7.63 9.78 -11.71
C ASP A 136 8.54 10.85 -12.35
N SER A 137 8.48 12.09 -11.84
CA SER A 137 9.37 13.19 -12.27
C SER A 137 10.77 13.11 -11.65
N CYS A 138 10.91 12.51 -10.47
CA CYS A 138 12.15 12.37 -9.73
C CYS A 138 13.03 11.21 -10.26
N LEU A 139 12.41 10.04 -10.48
CA LEU A 139 13.09 8.78 -10.82
C LEU A 139 14.06 8.84 -12.02
N PRO A 140 13.77 9.55 -13.13
CA PRO A 140 14.70 9.65 -14.26
C PRO A 140 15.97 10.42 -13.92
N ASN A 141 15.89 11.40 -13.03
CA ASN A 141 17.02 12.28 -12.69
C ASN A 141 17.91 11.62 -11.62
N GLU A 142 17.29 11.13 -10.53
CA GLU A 142 18.06 10.58 -9.41
C GLU A 142 18.58 9.15 -9.68
N LEU A 143 17.76 8.29 -10.29
CA LEU A 143 18.05 6.87 -10.47
C LEU A 143 18.18 6.41 -11.93
N SER A 144 17.96 7.29 -12.91
CA SER A 144 17.84 6.90 -14.34
C SER A 144 16.73 5.86 -14.59
N ILE A 145 15.71 5.83 -13.72
CA ILE A 145 14.55 4.94 -13.82
C ILE A 145 13.45 5.64 -14.60
N ILE A 146 12.90 4.97 -15.62
CA ILE A 146 11.73 5.43 -16.38
C ILE A 146 10.62 4.39 -16.21
N ILE A 147 9.45 4.82 -15.74
CA ILE A 147 8.32 3.93 -15.44
C ILE A 147 7.29 3.98 -16.57
N PRO A 148 6.77 2.82 -17.04
CA PRO A 148 5.68 2.81 -18.01
C PRO A 148 4.38 3.30 -17.36
N SER A 149 3.58 4.07 -18.11
CA SER A 149 2.29 4.58 -17.64
C SER A 149 1.18 3.53 -17.58
N TYR A 150 1.37 2.36 -18.21
CA TYR A 150 0.39 1.28 -18.28
C TYR A 150 0.47 0.33 -17.07
N TRP A 151 -0.69 -0.20 -16.68
CA TRP A 151 -0.83 -1.24 -15.66
C TRP A 151 -0.57 -2.63 -16.23
N ARG A 152 0.01 -3.51 -15.41
CA ARG A 152 0.09 -4.96 -15.63
C ARG A 152 -0.80 -5.74 -14.66
N TRP A 153 -0.81 -5.36 -13.38
CA TRP A 153 -1.67 -5.97 -12.37
C TRP A 153 -3.16 -5.66 -12.62
N ASN A 154 -4.06 -6.57 -12.25
CA ASN A 154 -5.51 -6.42 -12.43
C ASN A 154 -6.30 -7.03 -11.25
N PRO A 155 -7.03 -6.24 -10.44
CA PRO A 155 -7.76 -6.75 -9.25
C PRO A 155 -8.86 -7.77 -9.56
N LYS A 156 -9.21 -7.97 -10.83
CA LYS A 156 -10.29 -8.89 -11.27
C LYS A 156 -9.76 -10.24 -11.76
N ILE A 157 -8.44 -10.44 -11.79
CA ILE A 157 -7.79 -11.69 -12.25
C ILE A 157 -6.59 -11.94 -11.34
N LEU A 158 -6.55 -13.07 -10.63
CA LEU A 158 -5.38 -13.45 -9.83
C LEU A 158 -4.23 -13.84 -10.78
N THR A 159 -3.06 -13.23 -10.59
CA THR A 159 -1.87 -13.37 -11.45
C THR A 159 -0.59 -13.59 -10.65
N GLU A 160 0.51 -13.92 -11.33
CA GLU A 160 1.86 -13.91 -10.73
C GLU A 160 2.25 -12.54 -10.15
N HIS A 161 1.64 -11.45 -10.64
CA HIS A 161 1.86 -10.11 -10.11
C HIS A 161 1.29 -9.97 -8.69
N ASP A 162 0.23 -10.69 -8.32
CA ASP A 162 -0.33 -10.66 -6.96
C ASP A 162 0.59 -11.32 -5.93
N GLU A 163 1.24 -12.42 -6.29
CA GLU A 163 2.31 -13.04 -5.47
C GLU A 163 3.52 -12.11 -5.38
N THR A 164 3.94 -11.54 -6.51
CA THR A 164 5.09 -10.63 -6.61
C THR A 164 4.89 -9.39 -5.73
N LEU A 165 3.75 -8.70 -5.86
CA LEU A 165 3.43 -7.53 -5.05
C LEU A 165 3.31 -7.88 -3.55
N ARG A 166 2.70 -9.02 -3.20
CA ARG A 166 2.67 -9.49 -1.79
C ARG A 166 4.08 -9.72 -1.24
N SER A 167 4.96 -10.36 -2.00
CA SER A 167 6.36 -10.57 -1.61
C SER A 167 7.11 -9.24 -1.43
N ILE A 168 6.88 -8.26 -2.31
CA ILE A 168 7.49 -6.93 -2.22
C ILE A 168 7.01 -6.17 -0.98
N ILE A 169 5.68 -6.10 -0.76
CA ILE A 169 5.07 -5.46 0.41
C ILE A 169 5.59 -6.11 1.70
N LEU A 170 5.63 -7.43 1.78
CA LEU A 170 6.20 -8.16 2.91
C LEU A 170 7.68 -7.81 3.14
N SER A 171 8.49 -7.70 2.08
CA SER A 171 9.91 -7.33 2.18
C SER A 171 10.16 -5.89 2.68
N ALA A 172 9.15 -5.02 2.58
CA ALA A 172 9.17 -3.65 3.11
C ALA A 172 8.55 -3.55 4.52
N PHE A 173 7.63 -4.45 4.88
CA PHE A 173 6.86 -4.41 6.14
C PHE A 173 7.14 -5.57 7.11
N ALA A 174 8.22 -6.33 6.92
CA ALA A 174 8.53 -7.53 7.71
C ALA A 174 8.66 -7.31 9.25
N GLU A 175 8.74 -6.07 9.75
CA GLU A 175 8.65 -5.78 11.20
C GLU A 175 7.22 -5.77 11.75
N ASN A 176 6.25 -5.44 10.90
CA ASN A 176 4.84 -5.25 11.25
C ASN A 176 4.02 -6.54 11.02
N VAL A 177 4.69 -7.68 10.80
CA VAL A 177 4.06 -8.99 10.63
C VAL A 177 3.48 -9.45 11.97
N ALA A 178 2.21 -9.83 11.96
CA ALA A 178 1.53 -10.46 13.08
C ALA A 178 0.91 -11.79 12.63
N MET A 179 0.93 -12.79 13.50
CA MET A 179 0.34 -14.11 13.25
C MET A 179 -0.87 -14.32 14.15
N TYR A 180 -1.90 -15.04 13.69
CA TYR A 180 -3.06 -15.35 14.51
C TYR A 180 -2.65 -16.20 15.72
N SER A 181 -3.04 -15.77 16.93
CA SER A 181 -2.65 -16.40 18.21
C SER A 181 -3.32 -17.75 18.49
N GLY A 182 -4.25 -18.19 17.63
CA GLY A 182 -5.10 -19.35 17.86
C GLY A 182 -6.35 -19.07 18.69
N TYR A 183 -6.58 -17.82 19.14
CA TYR A 183 -7.73 -17.44 19.94
C TYR A 183 -8.20 -16.00 19.66
N ASP A 184 -9.43 -15.84 19.18
CA ASP A 184 -9.97 -14.57 18.68
C ASP A 184 -9.92 -13.42 19.70
N HIS A 185 -10.06 -13.72 20.99
CA HIS A 185 -10.03 -12.72 22.06
C HIS A 185 -8.63 -12.17 22.35
N LEU A 186 -7.58 -12.90 21.96
CA LEU A 186 -6.18 -12.44 21.95
C LEU A 186 -5.80 -11.86 20.58
N GLY A 187 -6.42 -12.33 19.50
CA GLY A 187 -6.24 -11.80 18.15
C GLY A 187 -4.94 -12.27 17.51
N TYR A 188 -4.04 -11.33 17.20
CA TYR A 188 -2.81 -11.57 16.45
C TYR A 188 -1.59 -11.12 17.25
N GLU A 189 -0.55 -11.96 17.32
CA GLU A 189 0.71 -11.64 17.98
C GLU A 189 1.71 -11.05 16.97
N VAL A 190 2.19 -9.82 17.22
CA VAL A 190 3.22 -9.15 16.40
C VAL A 190 4.57 -9.85 16.61
N ALA A 191 5.06 -10.54 15.58
CA ALA A 191 6.19 -11.48 15.66
C ALA A 191 7.49 -10.85 16.18
N LEU A 192 7.70 -9.55 15.98
CA LEU A 192 8.87 -8.82 16.47
C LEU A 192 8.78 -8.41 17.95
N THR A 193 7.58 -8.33 18.53
CA THR A 193 7.37 -7.67 19.84
C THR A 193 6.58 -8.48 20.86
N GLY A 194 6.01 -9.62 20.49
CA GLY A 194 5.12 -10.43 21.35
C GLY A 194 3.82 -9.73 21.75
N LYS A 195 3.52 -8.56 21.15
CA LYS A 195 2.33 -7.77 21.47
C LYS A 195 1.14 -8.32 20.72
N HIS A 196 0.09 -8.59 21.48
CA HIS A 196 -1.21 -8.97 20.95
C HIS A 196 -1.97 -7.73 20.45
N ILE A 197 -2.50 -7.82 19.24
CA ILE A 197 -3.27 -6.78 18.55
C ILE A 197 -4.53 -7.38 17.93
N GLN A 198 -5.56 -6.53 17.78
CA GLN A 198 -6.80 -6.89 17.09
C GLN A 198 -6.84 -6.28 15.69
N ILE A 199 -7.50 -6.96 14.74
CA ILE A 199 -7.75 -6.39 13.41
C ILE A 199 -8.65 -5.15 13.56
N HIS A 200 -8.24 -4.03 12.97
CA HIS A 200 -9.03 -2.80 13.03
C HIS A 200 -10.37 -2.97 12.28
N PRO A 201 -11.52 -2.51 12.82
CA PRO A 201 -12.84 -2.75 12.22
C PRO A 201 -13.03 -2.25 10.78
N SER A 202 -12.16 -1.38 10.27
CA SER A 202 -12.18 -0.92 8.87
C SER A 202 -11.46 -1.84 7.87
N CYS A 203 -10.91 -2.98 8.30
CA CYS A 203 -10.09 -3.86 7.48
C CYS A 203 -10.92 -4.59 6.41
N SER A 204 -10.45 -4.60 5.16
CA SER A 204 -11.12 -5.27 4.01
C SER A 204 -11.43 -6.74 4.27
N TYR A 205 -10.59 -7.43 5.04
CA TYR A 205 -10.76 -8.83 5.43
C TYR A 205 -12.08 -9.09 6.17
N LEU A 206 -12.52 -8.16 7.04
CA LEU A 206 -13.74 -8.31 7.83
C LEU A 206 -15.01 -8.21 6.97
N PHE A 207 -14.98 -7.37 5.93
CA PHE A 207 -16.08 -7.25 4.97
C PHE A 207 -16.20 -8.52 4.11
N LEU A 208 -15.07 -9.01 3.58
CA LEU A 208 -15.04 -10.24 2.77
C LEU A 208 -15.51 -11.50 3.52
N ILE A 209 -15.34 -11.56 4.85
CA ILE A 209 -15.92 -12.63 5.67
C ILE A 209 -17.43 -12.46 5.86
N GLN A 210 -17.93 -11.23 6.00
CA GLN A 210 -19.36 -10.98 6.21
C GLN A 210 -20.20 -11.36 4.97
N ASP A 211 -19.70 -11.10 3.76
CA ASP A 211 -20.36 -11.50 2.51
C ASP A 211 -20.39 -13.03 2.29
N LEU A 212 -19.54 -13.81 2.97
CA LEU A 212 -19.53 -15.28 2.92
C LEU A 212 -20.52 -15.94 3.91
N VAL A 213 -21.26 -15.14 4.69
CA VAL A 213 -22.21 -15.60 5.73
C VAL A 213 -23.61 -14.98 5.52
N GLY A 214 -23.82 -14.24 4.42
CA GLY A 214 -25.08 -13.58 4.03
C GLY A 214 -25.97 -14.38 3.08
#